data_AF-A0A9X1L9V4-F1
#
_entry.id   AF-A0A9X1L9V4-F1
#
_cell.length_a   1.000
_cell.length_b   1.000
_cell.length_c   1.000
_cell.angle_alpha   90.00
_cell.angle_beta   90.00
_cell.angle_gamma   90.00
#
_symmetry.space_group_name_H-M   'P 1'
#
loop_
_entity.id
_entity.type
_entity.pdbx_description
1 polymer ?
#
loop_
_entity_poly.entity_id
_entity_poly.type
_entity_poly.pdbx_seq_one_letter_code
_entity_poly.pdbx_strand_id
1 'polypeptide(L)'
;MHFLRILGVGPGRRQEAIAAALLEQRTLTALYNTRGRPEGASLDHLRAALDAAVAAAYGFPADIAEEEALSRLLALNQARAGRG
;
A
#
# COMPACT_ATOMS: atom_id res chain seq x y z
N MET A 1 40.78 28.01 -19.13
CA MET A 1 39.76 27.44 -20.02
C MET A 1 38.42 27.45 -19.29
N HIS A 2 37.79 28.63 -19.27
CA HIS A 2 36.59 28.94 -18.50
C HIS A 2 35.52 29.34 -19.54
N PHE A 3 34.92 28.37 -20.22
CA PHE A 3 33.96 28.67 -21.28
C PHE A 3 32.84 27.60 -21.31
N LEU A 4 31.59 28.09 -21.32
CA LEU A 4 30.29 27.42 -21.24
C LEU A 4 29.73 27.13 -19.82
N ARG A 5 29.38 28.23 -19.12
CA ARG A 5 28.31 28.28 -18.11
C ARG A 5 27.19 29.19 -18.63
N ILE A 6 26.52 28.77 -19.70
CA ILE A 6 25.34 29.45 -20.28
C ILE A 6 24.31 28.33 -20.49
N LEU A 7 23.10 28.53 -19.96
CA LEU A 7 22.09 27.51 -19.56
C LEU A 7 22.34 26.93 -18.16
N GLY A 8 21.95 27.71 -17.15
CA GLY A 8 22.22 27.44 -15.74
C GLY A 8 21.47 26.24 -15.15
N VAL A 9 22.03 25.04 -15.30
CA VAL A 9 21.71 23.89 -14.44
C VAL A 9 23.01 23.36 -13.84
N GLY A 10 23.36 23.87 -12.65
CA GLY A 10 24.45 23.32 -11.86
C GLY A 10 24.11 21.93 -11.31
N PRO A 11 25.11 21.13 -10.88
CA PRO A 11 24.90 19.76 -10.40
C PRO A 11 23.86 19.66 -9.26
N GLY A 12 23.79 20.67 -8.37
CA GLY A 12 22.77 20.74 -7.31
C GLY A 12 21.34 20.86 -7.84
N ARG A 13 21.09 21.75 -8.81
CA ARG A 13 19.76 21.93 -9.41
C ARG A 13 19.29 20.69 -10.17
N ARG A 14 20.23 19.92 -10.74
CA ARG A 14 19.92 18.64 -11.39
C ARG A 14 19.50 17.59 -10.36
N GLN A 15 20.19 17.53 -9.23
CA GLN A 15 19.87 16.58 -8.15
C GLN A 15 18.52 16.89 -7.50
N GLU A 16 18.18 18.17 -7.32
CA GLU A 16 16.87 18.61 -6.83
C GLU A 16 15.73 18.19 -7.76
N ALA A 17 15.91 18.37 -9.08
CA ALA A 17 14.93 17.93 -10.07
C ALA A 17 14.72 16.41 -10.07
N ILE A 18 15.80 15.64 -9.92
CA ILE A 18 15.73 14.17 -9.79
C ILE A 18 15.02 13.78 -8.49
N ALA A 19 15.35 14.42 -7.37
CA ALA A 19 14.71 14.17 -6.09
C ALA A 19 13.20 14.48 -6.13
N ALA A 20 12.81 15.59 -6.75
CA ALA A 20 11.42 15.96 -6.95
C ALA A 20 10.66 14.91 -7.78
N ALA A 21 11.24 14.45 -8.89
CA ALA A 21 10.64 13.41 -9.73
C ALA A 21 10.51 12.05 -9.01
N LEU A 22 11.45 11.71 -8.11
CA LEU A 22 11.36 10.50 -7.29
C LEU A 22 10.29 10.62 -6.20
N LEU A 23 10.13 11.80 -5.60
CA LEU A 23 9.09 12.06 -4.61
C LEU A 23 7.69 12.03 -5.22
N GLU A 24 7.53 12.54 -6.45
CA GLU A 24 6.26 12.48 -7.18
C GLU A 24 5.75 11.03 -7.36
N GLN A 25 6.67 10.07 -7.48
CA GLN A 25 6.33 8.64 -7.60
C GLN A 25 5.94 7.99 -6.26
N ARG A 26 6.14 8.65 -5.12
CA ARG A 26 5.85 8.08 -3.78
C ARG A 26 4.40 8.31 -3.36
N THR A 27 3.48 7.92 -4.23
CA THR A 27 2.04 7.92 -3.93
C THR A 27 1.60 6.61 -3.28
N LEU A 28 0.48 6.64 -2.56
CA LEU A 28 -0.14 5.40 -2.05
C LEU A 28 -0.46 4.44 -3.20
N THR A 29 -1.01 4.92 -4.31
CA THR A 29 -1.30 4.09 -5.49
C THR A 29 -0.04 3.40 -6.02
N ALA A 30 1.06 4.15 -6.18
CA ALA A 30 2.32 3.57 -6.63
C ALA A 30 2.85 2.51 -5.65
N LEU A 31 2.75 2.77 -4.34
CA LEU A 31 3.11 1.80 -3.31
C LEU A 31 2.24 0.53 -3.41
N TYR A 32 0.92 0.66 -3.50
CA TYR A 32 0.00 -0.48 -3.62
C TYR A 32 0.21 -1.28 -4.92
N ASN A 33 0.69 -0.65 -5.99
CA ASN A 33 1.02 -1.33 -7.24
C ASN A 33 2.30 -2.19 -7.15
N THR A 34 3.08 -2.09 -6.07
CA THR A 34 4.25 -2.95 -5.82
C THR A 34 3.92 -4.25 -5.08
N ARG A 35 2.63 -4.56 -4.89
CA ARG A 35 2.18 -5.76 -4.18
C ARG A 35 2.75 -7.03 -4.82
N GLY A 36 3.25 -7.96 -3.99
CA GLY A 36 3.84 -9.21 -4.46
C GLY A 36 5.20 -9.04 -5.15
N ARG A 37 5.81 -7.84 -5.08
CA ARG A 37 7.16 -7.56 -5.56
C ARG A 37 8.10 -7.33 -4.36
N PRO A 38 9.43 -7.50 -4.53
CA PRO A 38 10.39 -7.25 -3.45
C PRO A 38 10.27 -5.84 -2.85
N GLU A 39 9.98 -4.83 -3.68
CA GLU A 39 9.83 -3.44 -3.23
C GLU A 39 8.60 -3.22 -2.33
N GLY A 40 7.59 -4.10 -2.41
CA GLY A 40 6.34 -4.05 -1.65
C GLY A 40 6.30 -4.98 -0.43
N ALA A 41 7.36 -5.74 -0.16
CA ALA A 41 7.36 -6.78 0.87
C ALA A 41 7.00 -6.28 2.29
N SER A 42 7.37 -5.05 2.64
CA SER A 42 7.00 -4.45 3.92
C SER A 42 5.50 -4.18 4.02
N LEU A 43 4.87 -3.73 2.93
CA LEU A 43 3.42 -3.52 2.86
C LEU A 43 2.68 -4.86 2.96
N ASP A 44 3.18 -5.90 2.29
CA ASP A 44 2.59 -7.24 2.36
C ASP A 44 2.63 -7.80 3.79
N HIS A 45 3.74 -7.62 4.51
CA HIS A 45 3.84 -8.02 5.92
C HIS A 45 2.85 -7.27 6.82
N LEU A 46 2.77 -5.95 6.69
CA LEU A 46 1.81 -5.14 7.46
C LEU A 46 0.37 -5.53 7.15
N ARG A 47 0.08 -5.84 5.89
CA ARG A 47 -1.25 -6.29 5.48
C ARG A 47 -1.60 -7.65 6.09
N ALA A 48 -0.69 -8.61 6.07
CA ALA A 48 -0.91 -9.92 6.69
C ALA A 48 -1.15 -9.82 8.20
N ALA A 49 -0.40 -8.94 8.89
CA ALA A 49 -0.62 -8.69 10.31
C ALA A 49 -2.00 -8.07 10.59
N LEU A 50 -2.44 -7.15 9.73
CA LEU A 50 -3.77 -6.56 9.82
C LEU A 50 -4.87 -7.60 9.57
N ASP A 51 -4.74 -8.41 8.52
CA ASP A 51 -5.72 -9.45 8.16
C ASP A 51 -5.87 -10.47 9.31
N ALA A 52 -4.77 -10.89 9.94
CA ALA A 52 -4.80 -11.77 11.11
C ALA A 52 -5.48 -11.14 12.33
N ALA A 53 -5.23 -9.85 12.61
CA ALA A 53 -5.88 -9.13 13.71
C ALA A 53 -7.39 -8.97 13.47
N VAL A 54 -7.80 -8.67 12.23
CA VAL A 54 -9.22 -8.60 11.85
C VAL A 54 -9.87 -9.96 11.98
N ALA A 55 -9.26 -11.04 11.46
CA ALA A 55 -9.78 -12.39 11.59
C ALA A 55 -9.99 -12.76 13.07
N ALA A 56 -9.00 -12.48 13.93
CA ALA A 56 -9.11 -12.72 15.37
C ALA A 56 -10.27 -11.94 16.02
N ALA A 57 -10.50 -10.68 15.62
CA ALA A 57 -11.61 -9.87 16.14
C ALA A 57 -12.99 -10.44 15.78
N TYR A 58 -13.10 -11.13 14.65
CA TYR A 58 -14.31 -11.84 14.24
C TYR A 58 -14.36 -13.30 14.74
N GLY A 59 -13.32 -13.78 15.43
CA GLY A 59 -13.20 -15.18 15.85
C GLY A 59 -12.96 -16.15 14.68
N PHE A 60 -12.41 -15.67 13.57
CA PHE A 60 -12.10 -16.46 12.39
C PHE A 60 -10.65 -16.94 12.40
N PRO A 61 -10.34 -18.08 11.74
CA PRO A 61 -8.95 -18.47 11.47
C PRO A 61 -8.21 -17.38 10.67
N ALA A 62 -6.92 -17.19 10.93
CA ALA A 62 -6.12 -16.18 10.22
C ALA A 62 -5.90 -16.54 8.74
N ASP A 63 -6.07 -17.81 8.37
CA ASP A 63 -5.97 -18.37 7.03
C ASP A 63 -7.36 -18.67 6.40
N ILE A 64 -8.42 -18.06 6.94
CA ILE A 64 -9.77 -18.21 6.39
C ILE A 64 -9.81 -17.84 4.90
N ALA A 65 -10.41 -18.72 4.09
CA ALA A 65 -10.62 -18.45 2.67
C ALA A 65 -11.55 -17.24 2.48
N GLU A 66 -11.31 -16.46 1.43
CA GLU A 66 -12.06 -15.24 1.15
C GLU A 66 -13.57 -15.50 1.03
N GLU A 67 -13.96 -16.55 0.30
CA GLU A 67 -15.36 -16.92 0.11
C GLU A 67 -16.05 -17.29 1.42
N GLU A 68 -15.34 -17.98 2.32
CA GLU A 68 -15.87 -18.36 3.64
C GLU A 68 -16.00 -17.13 4.54
N ALA A 69 -15.02 -16.23 4.54
CA ALA A 69 -15.10 -14.97 5.27
C ALA A 69 -16.29 -14.13 4.80
N LEU A 70 -16.48 -14.00 3.48
CA LEU A 70 -17.61 -13.28 2.89
C LEU A 70 -18.96 -13.89 3.26
N SER A 71 -19.09 -15.22 3.19
CA SER A 71 -20.31 -15.94 3.58
C SER A 71 -20.69 -15.68 5.04
N ARG A 72 -19.71 -15.79 5.96
CA ARG A 72 -19.93 -15.51 7.40
C ARG A 72 -20.31 -14.06 7.66
N LEU A 73 -19.61 -13.12 7.03
CA LEU A 73 -19.92 -11.70 7.18
C LEU A 73 -21.32 -11.37 6.66
N LEU A 74 -21.74 -11.98 5.55
CA LEU A 74 -23.10 -11.82 5.01
C LEU A 74 -24.16 -12.32 6.01
N ALA A 75 -23.98 -13.52 6.56
CA ALA A 75 -24.90 -14.07 7.57
C ALA A 75 -24.97 -13.19 8.83
N LEU A 76 -23.83 -12.70 9.32
CA LEU A 76 -23.75 -11.76 10.44
C LEU A 76 -24.52 -10.47 10.14
N ASN A 77 -24.37 -9.92 8.95
CA ASN A 77 -25.07 -8.70 8.53
C ASN A 77 -26.59 -8.92 8.44
N GLN A 78 -27.04 -10.03 7.86
CA GLN A 78 -28.47 -10.39 7.81
C GLN A 78 -29.07 -10.52 9.21
N ALA A 79 -28.36 -11.18 10.14
CA ALA A 79 -28.81 -11.35 11.51
C ALA A 79 -28.86 -10.04 12.32
N ARG A 80 -28.06 -9.03 11.94
CA ARG A 80 -28.11 -7.68 12.51
C ARG A 80 -29.26 -6.87 11.92
N ALA A 81 -29.45 -6.95 10.60
CA ALA A 81 -30.51 -6.25 9.90
C ALA A 81 -31.91 -6.71 10.35
N GLY A 82 -32.10 -8.00 10.65
CA GLY A 82 -33.36 -8.52 11.20
C GLY A 82 -33.61 -8.22 12.69
N ARG A 83 -32.65 -7.57 13.37
CA ARG A 83 -32.76 -7.16 14.78
C ARG A 83 -33.01 -5.66 14.98
N GLY A 84 -33.03 -4.88 13.90
CA GLY A 84 -33.45 -3.48 13.88
C GLY A 84 -34.89 -3.36 13.40
#